data_AF-A0A2V1JPP4-F1
#
_entry.id   AF-A0A2V1JPP4-F1
#
_cell.length_a   1.000
_cell.length_b   1.000
_cell.length_c   1.000
_cell.angle_alpha   90.00
_cell.angle_beta   90.00
_cell.angle_gamma   90.00
#
_symmetry.space_group_name_H-M   'P 1'
#
loop_
_entity.id
_entity.type
_entity.pdbx_description
1 polymer ?
#
loop_
_entity_poly.entity_id
_entity_poly.type
_entity_poly.pdbx_seq_one_letter_code
_entity_poly.pdbx_strand_id
1 'polypeptide(L)'
;MAFGNYYGGVTNEKNILDKLAEMTKELREVKVTLINPEVQAEQIKYQVINEAKAEADKLINEAKAEAEKIRNEAKEEVRKEREQRDKSEDKRKKSLDEYLNSRQICYKREVDMDVRQWLENYFAKEKRAAEIHDEMCANTNTVQAKFIAALEDNIEKLETVKSDFYTNIHSWQKSLYPVEYEPIAQNFQELYRLVNVDPLIRMELLAEGTSTNMLKELEKLKKTLSTFLHRFESSLHGLDMYVYYPEAGEMYDALWHLPENEADCTGGHVVTCIVPGVARKAADQVDDDVVLPAVVKVEMSKEE
;
A
#
# COMPACT_ATOMS: atom_id res chain seq x y z
N MET A 1 30.04 -182.46 -31.83
CA MET A 1 30.67 -183.77 -31.53
C MET A 1 32.16 -183.54 -31.29
N ALA A 2 32.68 -184.11 -30.20
CA ALA A 2 34.03 -184.67 -29.98
C ALA A 2 35.26 -183.94 -30.58
N PHE A 3 36.12 -183.32 -29.75
CA PHE A 3 37.21 -183.90 -28.90
C PHE A 3 38.57 -183.82 -29.61
N GLY A 4 39.62 -183.42 -28.88
CA GLY A 4 40.97 -183.98 -29.12
C GLY A 4 42.16 -183.04 -28.90
N ASN A 5 42.80 -183.20 -27.73
CA ASN A 5 44.11 -182.65 -27.31
C ASN A 5 45.29 -182.97 -28.25
N TYR A 6 46.43 -182.27 -28.11
CA TYR A 6 47.74 -182.86 -27.71
C TYR A 6 48.79 -181.77 -27.35
N TYR A 7 49.73 -182.14 -26.46
CA TYR A 7 50.71 -181.35 -25.68
C TYR A 7 52.02 -180.91 -26.39
N GLY A 8 52.70 -179.86 -25.88
CA GLY A 8 54.19 -179.84 -25.70
C GLY A 8 55.04 -178.58 -26.04
N GLY A 9 55.48 -177.81 -25.02
CA GLY A 9 56.93 -177.50 -24.75
C GLY A 9 57.73 -176.30 -25.33
N VAL A 10 57.84 -175.21 -24.54
CA VAL A 10 59.02 -174.36 -24.11
C VAL A 10 59.87 -173.43 -25.04
N THR A 11 60.01 -172.17 -24.54
CA THR A 11 61.08 -171.12 -24.68
C THR A 11 60.96 -169.98 -25.74
N ASN A 12 60.40 -168.79 -25.38
CA ASN A 12 60.98 -167.45 -25.72
C ASN A 12 60.28 -166.19 -25.12
N GLU A 13 59.51 -166.28 -24.02
CA GLU A 13 58.77 -165.13 -23.44
C GLU A 13 59.63 -163.99 -22.86
N LYS A 14 60.94 -164.18 -22.68
CA LYS A 14 61.80 -163.20 -21.98
C LYS A 14 62.33 -162.06 -22.87
N ASN A 15 62.39 -162.24 -24.19
CA ASN A 15 63.09 -161.30 -25.09
C ASN A 15 62.19 -160.19 -25.67
N ILE A 16 60.86 -160.35 -25.59
CA ILE A 16 59.89 -159.37 -26.11
C ILE A 16 59.51 -158.33 -25.04
N LEU A 17 59.48 -158.74 -23.77
CA LEU A 17 59.16 -157.86 -22.64
C LEU A 17 60.26 -156.83 -22.37
N ASP A 18 61.54 -157.19 -22.51
CA ASP A 18 62.65 -156.25 -22.30
C ASP A 18 62.71 -155.15 -23.39
N LYS A 19 62.42 -155.47 -24.66
CA LYS A 19 62.36 -154.47 -25.74
C LYS A 19 61.19 -153.49 -25.63
N LEU A 20 60.05 -153.93 -25.09
CA LEU A 20 58.90 -153.05 -24.84
C LEU A 20 59.17 -152.09 -23.67
N ALA A 21 59.89 -152.52 -22.64
CA ALA A 21 60.27 -151.66 -21.52
C ALA A 21 61.22 -150.54 -21.95
N GLU A 22 62.15 -150.82 -22.88
CA GLU A 22 63.13 -149.85 -23.38
C GLU A 22 62.49 -148.79 -24.30
N MET A 23 61.61 -149.20 -25.23
CA MET A 23 60.82 -148.25 -26.03
C MET A 23 59.91 -147.36 -25.17
N THR A 24 59.36 -147.88 -24.06
CA THR A 24 58.49 -147.10 -23.17
C THR A 24 59.28 -146.07 -22.35
N LYS A 25 60.57 -146.33 -22.09
CA LYS A 25 61.48 -145.38 -21.45
C LYS A 25 61.89 -144.26 -22.42
N GLU A 26 62.24 -144.59 -23.65
CA GLU A 26 62.56 -143.60 -24.69
C GLU A 26 61.37 -142.68 -25.02
N LEU A 27 60.14 -143.22 -25.10
CA LEU A 27 58.94 -142.41 -25.33
C LEU A 27 58.63 -141.45 -24.17
N ARG A 28 59.01 -141.80 -22.94
CA ARG A 28 58.83 -140.94 -21.77
C ARG A 28 59.89 -139.84 -21.71
N GLU A 29 61.12 -140.11 -22.15
CA GLU A 29 62.19 -139.11 -22.24
C GLU A 29 62.00 -138.13 -23.42
N VAL A 30 61.48 -138.58 -24.56
CA VAL A 30 61.12 -137.70 -25.70
C VAL A 30 59.93 -136.79 -25.37
N LYS A 31 58.94 -137.29 -24.63
CA LYS A 31 57.79 -136.46 -24.19
C LYS A 31 58.19 -135.35 -23.20
N VAL A 32 59.18 -135.60 -22.34
CA VAL A 32 59.69 -134.60 -21.38
C VAL A 32 60.58 -133.56 -22.06
N THR A 33 61.34 -133.94 -23.09
CA THR A 33 62.19 -133.01 -23.85
C THR A 33 61.40 -132.08 -24.78
N LEU A 34 60.23 -132.49 -25.28
CA LEU A 34 59.35 -131.66 -26.12
C LEU A 34 58.43 -130.70 -25.33
N ILE A 35 57.97 -131.07 -24.14
CA ILE A 35 57.06 -130.22 -23.33
C ILE A 35 57.79 -129.03 -22.68
N ASN A 36 59.09 -129.15 -22.41
CA ASN A 36 59.86 -128.13 -21.69
C ASN A 36 60.12 -126.83 -22.50
N PRO A 37 60.52 -126.87 -23.80
CA PRO A 37 60.73 -125.64 -24.58
C PRO A 37 59.43 -124.95 -25.03
N GLU A 38 58.33 -125.67 -25.22
CA GLU A 38 57.03 -125.11 -25.64
C GLU A 38 56.40 -124.26 -24.53
N VAL A 39 56.46 -124.74 -23.28
CA VAL A 39 55.99 -124.00 -22.09
C VAL A 39 56.85 -122.76 -21.83
N GLN A 40 58.16 -122.80 -22.13
CA GLN A 40 59.05 -121.64 -22.02
C GLN A 40 58.78 -120.58 -23.11
N ALA A 41 58.53 -120.98 -24.35
CA ALA A 41 58.20 -120.05 -25.43
C ALA A 41 56.87 -119.32 -25.19
N GLU A 42 55.86 -120.02 -24.66
CA GLU A 42 54.58 -119.43 -24.27
C GLU A 42 54.76 -118.46 -23.08
N GLN A 43 55.58 -118.81 -22.08
CA GLN A 43 55.92 -117.92 -20.96
C GLN A 43 56.65 -116.64 -21.41
N ILE A 44 57.62 -116.75 -22.33
CA ILE A 44 58.33 -115.59 -22.88
C ILE A 44 57.37 -114.70 -23.67
N LYS A 45 56.49 -115.28 -24.50
CA LYS A 45 55.47 -114.53 -25.24
C LYS A 45 54.52 -113.79 -24.30
N TYR A 46 54.07 -114.43 -23.22
CA TYR A 46 53.25 -113.79 -22.20
C TYR A 46 54.00 -112.68 -21.46
N GLN A 47 55.29 -112.86 -21.15
CA GLN A 47 56.12 -111.83 -20.52
C GLN A 47 56.28 -110.61 -21.42
N VAL A 48 56.65 -110.80 -22.69
CA VAL A 48 56.83 -109.70 -23.66
C VAL A 48 55.52 -108.95 -23.91
N ILE A 49 54.39 -109.65 -24.01
CA ILE A 49 53.07 -109.01 -24.17
C ILE A 49 52.68 -108.24 -22.90
N ASN A 50 52.97 -108.78 -21.71
CA ASN A 50 52.65 -108.10 -20.46
C ASN A 50 53.55 -106.89 -20.21
N GLU A 51 54.83 -106.96 -20.58
CA GLU A 51 55.76 -105.82 -20.55
C GLU A 51 55.35 -104.74 -21.53
N ALA A 52 55.03 -105.10 -22.78
CA ALA A 52 54.54 -104.15 -23.78
C ALA A 52 53.21 -103.50 -23.37
N LYS A 53 52.30 -104.26 -22.73
CA LYS A 53 51.07 -103.72 -22.15
C LYS A 53 51.36 -102.77 -20.99
N ALA A 54 52.26 -103.13 -20.08
CA ALA A 54 52.64 -102.28 -18.96
C ALA A 54 53.31 -100.97 -19.43
N GLU A 55 54.12 -101.03 -20.48
CA GLU A 55 54.77 -99.85 -21.07
C GLU A 55 53.76 -98.97 -21.84
N ALA A 56 52.83 -99.59 -22.59
CA ALA A 56 51.72 -98.87 -23.22
C ALA A 56 50.80 -98.21 -22.17
N ASP A 57 50.49 -98.90 -21.07
CA ASP A 57 49.69 -98.36 -19.97
C ASP A 57 50.42 -97.19 -19.28
N LYS A 58 51.75 -97.28 -19.11
CA LYS A 58 52.57 -96.15 -18.63
C LYS A 58 52.46 -94.95 -19.55
N LEU A 59 52.68 -95.12 -20.86
CA LEU A 59 52.60 -94.05 -21.85
C LEU A 59 51.19 -93.43 -21.91
N ILE A 60 50.14 -94.23 -21.83
CA ILE A 60 48.75 -93.75 -21.80
C ILE A 60 48.50 -92.92 -20.53
N ASN A 61 49.01 -93.37 -19.38
CA ASN A 61 48.83 -92.65 -18.12
C ASN A 61 49.64 -91.34 -18.08
N GLU A 62 50.85 -91.34 -18.61
CA GLU A 62 51.67 -90.14 -18.78
C GLU A 62 51.01 -89.13 -19.73
N ALA A 63 50.53 -89.58 -20.89
CA ALA A 63 49.82 -88.73 -21.85
C ALA A 63 48.50 -88.18 -21.26
N LYS A 64 47.77 -88.97 -20.47
CA LYS A 64 46.57 -88.50 -19.76
C LYS A 64 46.93 -87.46 -18.70
N ALA A 65 47.98 -87.69 -17.92
CA ALA A 65 48.43 -86.75 -16.90
C ALA A 65 48.89 -85.43 -17.51
N GLU A 66 49.62 -85.48 -18.63
CA GLU A 66 50.07 -84.29 -19.35
C GLU A 66 48.91 -83.54 -20.03
N ALA A 67 47.97 -84.26 -20.66
CA ALA A 67 46.74 -83.65 -21.19
C ALA A 67 45.89 -82.99 -20.09
N GLU A 68 45.81 -83.60 -18.91
CA GLU A 68 45.10 -83.04 -17.76
C GLU A 68 45.80 -81.78 -17.22
N LYS A 69 47.14 -81.78 -17.20
CA LYS A 69 47.94 -80.60 -16.85
C LYS A 69 47.69 -79.45 -17.83
N ILE A 70 47.78 -79.70 -19.15
CA ILE A 70 47.49 -78.70 -20.19
C ILE A 70 46.04 -78.18 -20.06
N ARG A 71 45.07 -79.06 -19.83
CA ARG A 71 43.67 -78.67 -19.66
C ARG A 71 43.46 -77.78 -18.44
N ASN A 72 44.15 -78.06 -17.33
CA ASN A 72 44.04 -77.27 -16.11
C ASN A 72 44.75 -75.92 -16.26
N GLU A 73 45.90 -75.87 -16.93
CA GLU A 73 46.59 -74.62 -17.28
C GLU A 73 45.73 -73.73 -18.18
N ALA A 74 45.12 -74.28 -19.23
CA ALA A 74 44.22 -73.55 -20.12
C ALA A 74 42.96 -73.02 -19.39
N LYS A 75 42.37 -73.82 -18.50
CA LYS A 75 41.24 -73.37 -17.66
C LYS A 75 41.64 -72.21 -16.76
N GLU A 76 42.86 -72.24 -16.22
CA GLU A 76 43.33 -71.22 -15.29
C GLU A 76 43.74 -69.93 -15.99
N GLU A 77 44.28 -69.99 -17.21
CA GLU A 77 44.45 -68.80 -18.05
C GLU A 77 43.10 -68.15 -18.40
N VAL A 78 42.11 -68.95 -18.84
CA VAL A 78 40.76 -68.42 -19.13
C VAL A 78 40.13 -67.77 -17.90
N ARG A 79 40.36 -68.33 -16.70
CA ARG A 79 39.89 -67.73 -15.44
C ARG A 79 40.56 -66.38 -15.19
N LYS A 80 41.88 -66.29 -15.32
CA LYS A 80 42.63 -65.03 -15.15
C LYS A 80 42.23 -63.98 -16.17
N GLU A 81 42.02 -64.33 -17.43
CA GLU A 81 41.54 -63.41 -18.46
C GLU A 81 40.14 -62.87 -18.14
N ARG A 82 39.22 -63.73 -17.69
CA ARG A 82 37.88 -63.29 -17.25
C ARG A 82 37.96 -62.33 -16.08
N GLU A 83 38.73 -62.67 -15.05
CA GLU A 83 38.90 -61.79 -13.89
C GLU A 83 39.53 -60.43 -14.25
N GLN A 84 40.49 -60.41 -15.18
CA GLN A 84 41.06 -59.14 -15.68
C GLN A 84 40.04 -58.34 -16.48
N ARG A 85 39.24 -59.01 -17.31
CA ARG A 85 38.18 -58.38 -18.10
C ARG A 85 37.11 -57.77 -17.20
N ASP A 86 36.64 -58.51 -16.19
CA ASP A 86 35.65 -58.05 -15.22
C ASP A 86 36.18 -56.86 -14.41
N LYS A 87 37.43 -56.92 -13.94
CA LYS A 87 38.09 -55.78 -13.27
C LYS A 87 38.22 -54.57 -14.17
N SER A 88 38.54 -54.77 -15.45
CA SER A 88 38.62 -53.70 -16.44
C SER A 88 37.25 -53.08 -16.73
N GLU A 89 36.20 -53.91 -16.82
CA GLU A 89 34.83 -53.47 -17.06
C GLU A 89 34.29 -52.70 -15.85
N ASP A 90 34.54 -53.18 -14.64
CA ASP A 90 34.14 -52.50 -13.39
C ASP A 90 34.83 -51.14 -13.23
N LYS A 91 36.13 -51.06 -13.57
CA LYS A 91 36.86 -49.77 -13.62
C LYS A 91 36.28 -48.82 -14.66
N ARG A 92 35.92 -49.31 -15.86
CA ARG A 92 35.28 -48.49 -16.89
C ARG A 92 33.92 -47.97 -16.43
N LYS A 93 33.09 -48.82 -15.82
CA LYS A 93 31.78 -48.43 -15.27
C LYS A 93 31.93 -47.34 -14.20
N LYS A 94 32.82 -47.53 -13.22
CA LYS A 94 33.09 -46.53 -12.18
C LYS A 94 33.55 -45.19 -12.76
N SER A 95 34.48 -45.20 -13.71
CA SER A 95 34.95 -43.97 -14.36
C SER A 95 33.85 -43.28 -15.16
N LEU A 96 32.97 -44.04 -15.82
CA LEU A 96 31.82 -43.50 -16.54
C LEU A 96 30.80 -42.87 -15.58
N ASP A 97 30.49 -43.56 -14.48
CA ASP A 97 29.56 -43.07 -13.46
C ASP A 97 30.09 -41.79 -12.79
N GLU A 98 31.38 -41.75 -12.45
CA GLU A 98 32.04 -40.55 -11.91
C GLU A 98 31.96 -39.36 -12.88
N TYR A 99 32.20 -39.60 -14.18
CA TYR A 99 32.10 -38.57 -15.21
C TYR A 99 30.66 -38.06 -15.36
N LEU A 100 29.69 -38.97 -15.46
CA LEU A 100 28.27 -38.61 -15.59
C LEU A 100 27.76 -37.85 -14.38
N ASN A 101 28.11 -38.31 -13.16
CA ASN A 101 27.73 -37.64 -11.94
C ASN A 101 28.38 -36.25 -11.82
N SER A 102 29.67 -36.14 -12.14
CA SER A 102 30.38 -34.84 -12.15
C SER A 102 29.75 -33.87 -13.15
N ARG A 103 29.39 -34.37 -14.34
CA ARG A 103 28.72 -33.58 -15.38
C ARG A 103 27.33 -33.11 -14.91
N GLN A 104 26.55 -34.01 -14.31
CA GLN A 104 25.22 -33.71 -13.78
C GLN A 104 25.29 -32.66 -12.66
N ILE A 105 26.25 -32.78 -11.75
CA ILE A 105 26.48 -31.79 -10.69
C ILE A 105 26.87 -30.43 -11.28
N CYS A 106 27.71 -30.40 -12.31
CA CYS A 106 28.12 -29.15 -12.96
C CYS A 106 26.91 -28.44 -13.59
N TYR A 107 26.10 -29.14 -14.38
CA TYR A 107 24.91 -28.57 -14.98
C TYR A 107 23.89 -28.11 -13.95
N LYS A 108 23.69 -28.89 -12.88
CA LYS A 108 22.80 -28.49 -11.80
C LYS A 108 23.27 -27.19 -11.14
N ARG A 109 24.58 -27.03 -10.90
CA ARG A 109 25.14 -25.81 -10.31
C ARG A 109 25.02 -24.60 -11.24
N GLU A 110 25.27 -24.76 -12.53
CA GLU A 110 25.11 -23.68 -13.52
C GLU A 110 23.66 -23.20 -13.57
N VAL A 111 22.70 -24.13 -13.69
CA VAL A 111 21.27 -23.79 -13.70
C VAL A 111 20.84 -23.16 -12.37
N ASP A 112 21.27 -23.71 -11.23
CA ASP A 112 20.96 -23.13 -9.91
C ASP A 112 21.53 -21.71 -9.77
N MET A 113 22.70 -21.43 -10.34
CA MET A 113 23.32 -20.10 -10.32
C MET A 113 22.54 -19.12 -11.21
N ASP A 114 22.18 -19.51 -12.43
CA ASP A 114 21.40 -18.68 -13.34
C ASP A 114 20.01 -18.36 -12.76
N VAL A 115 19.35 -19.35 -12.15
CA VAL A 115 18.05 -19.17 -11.49
C VAL A 115 18.18 -18.22 -10.30
N ARG A 116 19.22 -18.35 -9.48
CA ARG A 116 19.45 -17.42 -8.36
C ARG A 116 19.68 -15.99 -8.84
N GLN A 117 20.54 -15.81 -9.85
CA GLN A 117 20.81 -14.49 -10.39
C GLN A 117 19.55 -13.87 -11.01
N TRP A 118 18.72 -14.67 -11.68
CA TRP A 118 17.43 -14.23 -12.20
C TRP A 118 16.48 -13.81 -11.07
N LEU A 119 16.37 -14.60 -10.00
CA LEU A 119 15.54 -14.29 -8.84
C LEU A 119 16.01 -13.01 -8.12
N GLU A 120 17.31 -12.87 -7.88
CA GLU A 120 17.88 -11.66 -7.26
C GLU A 120 17.57 -10.41 -8.08
N ASN A 121 17.73 -10.49 -9.41
CA ASN A 121 17.39 -9.41 -10.32
C ASN A 121 15.88 -9.11 -10.34
N TYR A 122 15.04 -10.15 -10.25
CA TYR A 122 13.59 -10.00 -10.18
C TYR A 122 13.17 -9.26 -8.90
N PHE A 123 13.63 -9.72 -7.73
CA PHE A 123 13.33 -9.08 -6.46
C PHE A 123 13.90 -7.66 -6.36
N ALA A 124 15.07 -7.40 -6.94
CA ALA A 124 15.63 -6.05 -7.00
C ALA A 124 14.74 -5.11 -7.84
N LYS A 125 14.20 -5.59 -8.96
CA LYS A 125 13.26 -4.81 -9.79
C LYS A 125 11.93 -4.59 -9.07
N GLU A 126 11.40 -5.60 -8.41
CA GLU A 126 10.16 -5.51 -7.63
C GLU A 126 10.30 -4.51 -6.48
N LYS A 127 11.40 -4.57 -5.72
CA LYS A 127 11.70 -3.60 -4.66
C LYS A 127 11.79 -2.17 -5.20
N ARG A 128 12.50 -1.97 -6.32
CA ARG A 128 12.60 -0.65 -6.95
C ARG A 128 11.24 -0.14 -7.44
N ALA A 129 10.38 -1.02 -7.95
CA ALA A 129 9.02 -0.63 -8.36
C ALA A 129 8.17 -0.19 -7.16
N ALA A 130 8.28 -0.88 -6.02
CA ALA A 130 7.61 -0.48 -4.78
C ALA A 130 8.13 0.88 -4.27
N GLU A 131 9.45 1.10 -4.27
CA GLU A 131 10.05 2.39 -3.89
C GLU A 131 9.54 3.55 -4.77
N ILE A 132 9.49 3.34 -6.09
CA ILE A 132 8.94 4.33 -7.05
C ILE A 132 7.45 4.59 -6.76
N HIS A 133 6.67 3.54 -6.51
CA HIS A 133 5.26 3.68 -6.17
C HIS A 133 5.07 4.54 -4.91
N ASP A 134 5.82 4.26 -3.85
CA ASP A 134 5.74 5.01 -2.60
C ASP A 134 6.17 6.48 -2.77
N GLU A 135 7.21 6.73 -3.55
CA GLU A 135 7.63 8.09 -3.92
C GLU A 135 6.52 8.83 -4.71
N MET A 136 5.90 8.17 -5.68
CA MET A 136 4.77 8.73 -6.43
C MET A 136 3.57 9.04 -5.53
N CYS A 137 3.25 8.15 -4.58
CA CYS A 137 2.20 8.39 -3.58
C CYS A 137 2.53 9.60 -2.70
N ALA A 138 3.75 9.70 -2.18
CA ALA A 138 4.20 10.83 -1.37
C ALA A 138 4.14 12.15 -2.14
N ASN A 139 4.61 12.15 -3.39
CA ASN A 139 4.55 13.31 -4.27
C ASN A 139 3.11 13.72 -4.59
N THR A 140 2.24 12.75 -4.88
CA THR A 140 0.81 13.00 -5.15
C THR A 140 0.12 13.59 -3.92
N ASN A 141 0.36 13.04 -2.74
CA ASN A 141 -0.18 13.57 -1.48
C ASN A 141 0.32 14.99 -1.22
N THR A 142 1.58 15.28 -1.52
CA THR A 142 2.16 16.63 -1.39
C THR A 142 1.47 17.62 -2.33
N VAL A 143 1.23 17.23 -3.58
CA VAL A 143 0.51 18.06 -4.56
C VAL A 143 -0.93 18.29 -4.12
N GLN A 144 -1.63 17.24 -3.66
CA GLN A 144 -2.99 17.35 -3.15
C GLN A 144 -3.06 18.30 -1.94
N ALA A 145 -2.14 18.18 -0.98
CA ALA A 145 -2.10 19.06 0.18
C ALA A 145 -1.86 20.53 -0.22
N LYS A 146 -0.95 20.79 -1.16
CA LYS A 146 -0.72 22.14 -1.70
C LYS A 146 -1.95 22.70 -2.40
N PHE A 147 -2.66 21.86 -3.16
CA PHE A 147 -3.87 22.27 -3.86
C PHE A 147 -5.01 22.61 -2.89
N ILE A 148 -5.21 21.80 -1.85
CA ILE A 148 -6.19 22.06 -0.79
C ILE A 148 -5.86 23.37 -0.07
N ALA A 149 -4.61 23.55 0.36
CA ALA A 149 -4.19 24.79 1.04
C ALA A 149 -4.39 26.04 0.17
N ALA A 150 -4.12 25.95 -1.14
CA ALA A 150 -4.37 27.05 -2.08
C ALA A 150 -5.87 27.34 -2.26
N LEU A 151 -6.74 26.31 -2.22
CA LEU A 151 -8.18 26.51 -2.26
C LEU A 151 -8.69 27.16 -0.97
N GLU A 152 -8.20 26.72 0.19
CA GLU A 152 -8.56 27.31 1.49
C GLU A 152 -8.16 28.79 1.57
N ASP A 153 -6.93 29.15 1.16
CA ASP A 153 -6.48 30.55 1.09
C ASP A 153 -7.34 31.39 0.12
N ASN A 154 -7.75 30.84 -1.02
CA ASN A 154 -8.65 31.54 -1.94
C ASN A 154 -10.06 31.73 -1.37
N ILE A 155 -10.57 30.76 -0.60
CA ILE A 155 -11.87 30.88 0.08
C ILE A 155 -11.79 32.00 1.13
N GLU A 156 -10.73 32.03 1.95
CA GLU A 156 -10.54 33.07 2.97
C GLU A 156 -10.46 34.48 2.34
N LYS A 157 -9.74 34.63 1.22
CA LYS A 157 -9.70 35.87 0.43
C LYS A 157 -11.08 36.28 -0.08
N LEU A 158 -11.88 35.33 -0.59
CA LEU A 158 -13.23 35.60 -1.06
C LEU A 158 -14.18 36.00 0.09
N GLU A 159 -14.05 35.38 1.26
CA GLU A 159 -14.81 35.75 2.45
C GLU A 159 -14.46 37.16 2.94
N THR A 160 -13.18 37.52 2.88
CA THR A 160 -12.71 38.88 3.19
C THR A 160 -13.31 39.90 2.21
N VAL A 161 -13.20 39.66 0.91
CA VAL A 161 -13.80 40.53 -0.12
C VAL A 161 -15.32 40.65 0.04
N LYS A 162 -15.99 39.56 0.38
CA LYS A 162 -17.43 39.56 0.67
C LYS A 162 -17.75 40.45 1.87
N SER A 163 -17.00 40.31 2.97
CA SER A 163 -17.16 41.13 4.18
C SER A 163 -16.95 42.62 3.89
N ASP A 164 -15.88 42.96 3.15
CA ASP A 164 -15.57 44.32 2.73
C ASP A 164 -16.70 44.89 1.86
N PHE A 165 -17.22 44.10 0.92
CA PHE A 165 -18.33 44.51 0.06
C PHE A 165 -19.59 44.83 0.86
N TYR A 166 -19.97 43.97 1.82
CA TYR A 166 -21.12 44.23 2.69
C TYR A 166 -20.91 45.47 3.56
N THR A 167 -19.71 45.66 4.09
CA THR A 167 -19.35 46.83 4.90
C THR A 167 -19.46 48.11 4.07
N ASN A 168 -18.96 48.09 2.84
CA ASN A 168 -19.04 49.22 1.90
C ASN A 168 -20.50 49.52 1.51
N ILE A 169 -21.32 48.51 1.19
CA ILE A 169 -22.75 48.71 0.94
C ILE A 169 -23.43 49.34 2.15
N HIS A 170 -23.15 48.84 3.36
CA HIS A 170 -23.75 49.39 4.57
C HIS A 170 -23.33 50.84 4.82
N SER A 171 -22.05 51.16 4.57
CA SER A 171 -21.55 52.54 4.62
C SER A 171 -22.21 53.43 3.58
N TRP A 172 -22.40 52.95 2.36
CA TRP A 172 -23.11 53.67 1.30
C TRP A 172 -24.58 53.87 1.64
N GLN A 173 -25.24 52.86 2.22
CA GLN A 173 -26.61 52.99 2.71
C GLN A 173 -26.71 54.10 3.76
N LYS A 174 -25.80 54.12 4.75
CA LYS A 174 -25.74 55.21 5.75
C LYS A 174 -25.51 56.58 5.10
N SER A 175 -24.68 56.64 4.05
CA SER A 175 -24.35 57.89 3.35
C SER A 175 -25.44 58.38 2.40
N LEU A 176 -26.29 57.48 1.90
CA LEU A 176 -27.42 57.78 1.00
C LEU A 176 -28.66 58.27 1.74
N TYR A 177 -28.74 58.02 3.06
CA TYR A 177 -29.71 58.65 3.95
C TYR A 177 -29.00 59.59 4.92
N PRO A 178 -28.32 60.66 4.45
CA PRO A 178 -28.00 61.77 5.31
C PRO A 178 -29.33 62.37 5.73
N VAL A 179 -29.57 62.20 7.00
CA VAL A 179 -30.63 62.76 7.79
C VAL A 179 -30.57 64.30 7.71
N GLU A 180 -31.17 64.91 6.69
CA GLU A 180 -31.35 66.37 6.62
C GLU A 180 -32.53 66.77 7.53
N TYR A 181 -32.41 66.49 8.83
CA TYR A 181 -33.36 66.96 9.85
C TYR A 181 -33.22 68.46 10.12
N GLU A 182 -32.02 69.01 9.95
CA GLU A 182 -31.76 70.43 10.17
C GLU A 182 -32.57 71.33 9.21
N PRO A 183 -32.59 71.12 7.88
CA PRO A 183 -33.45 71.90 6.98
C PRO A 183 -34.95 71.79 7.31
N ILE A 184 -35.42 70.62 7.76
CA ILE A 184 -36.81 70.40 8.15
C ILE A 184 -37.14 71.15 9.45
N ALA A 185 -36.23 71.13 10.43
CA ALA A 185 -36.36 71.87 11.67
C ALA A 185 -36.28 73.39 11.45
N GLN A 186 -35.43 73.86 10.52
CA GLN A 186 -35.34 75.27 10.13
C GLN A 186 -36.66 75.75 9.52
N ASN A 187 -37.23 74.98 8.58
CA ASN A 187 -38.54 75.28 8.00
C ASN A 187 -39.65 75.33 9.06
N PHE A 188 -39.59 74.50 10.10
CA PHE A 188 -40.52 74.57 11.23
C PHE A 188 -40.38 75.88 12.02
N GLN A 189 -39.16 76.26 12.38
CA GLN A 189 -38.91 77.51 13.11
C GLN A 189 -39.32 78.75 12.28
N GLU A 190 -39.05 78.75 10.97
CA GLU A 190 -39.50 79.82 10.07
C GLU A 190 -41.03 79.89 9.98
N LEU A 191 -41.69 78.75 9.84
CA LEU A 191 -43.15 78.68 9.87
C LEU A 191 -43.67 79.20 11.22
N TYR A 192 -43.09 78.78 12.35
CA TYR A 192 -43.48 79.27 13.67
C TYR A 192 -43.36 80.79 13.76
N ARG A 193 -42.26 81.38 13.30
CA ARG A 193 -42.05 82.84 13.25
C ARG A 193 -43.10 83.55 12.40
N LEU A 194 -43.47 82.99 11.25
CA LEU A 194 -44.53 83.52 10.38
C LEU A 194 -45.93 83.43 11.01
N VAL A 195 -46.20 82.35 11.77
CA VAL A 195 -47.48 82.14 12.46
C VAL A 195 -47.59 82.93 13.77
N ASN A 196 -46.46 83.26 14.42
CA ASN A 196 -46.40 84.05 15.65
C ASN A 196 -46.59 85.57 15.37
N VAL A 197 -47.72 85.91 14.75
CA VAL A 197 -48.14 87.28 14.42
C VAL A 197 -48.79 88.01 15.61
N ASP A 198 -48.88 87.40 16.79
CA ASP A 198 -49.54 87.97 17.96
C ASP A 198 -49.00 89.35 18.41
N PRO A 199 -47.69 89.64 18.33
CA PRO A 199 -47.18 90.98 18.61
C PRO A 199 -47.64 92.02 17.57
N LEU A 200 -47.68 91.63 16.29
CA LEU A 200 -48.07 92.49 15.18
C LEU A 200 -49.58 92.77 15.18
N ILE A 201 -50.40 91.75 15.47
CA ILE A 201 -51.85 91.90 15.62
C ILE A 201 -52.17 92.82 16.80
N ARG A 202 -51.43 92.72 17.92
CA ARG A 202 -51.61 93.61 19.08
C ARG A 202 -51.18 95.04 18.80
N MET A 203 -50.12 95.26 18.02
CA MET A 203 -49.73 96.60 17.55
C MET A 203 -50.79 97.22 16.65
N GLU A 204 -51.34 96.45 15.70
CA GLU A 204 -52.37 96.93 14.77
C GLU A 204 -53.71 97.18 15.47
N LEU A 205 -54.02 96.43 16.54
CA LEU A 205 -55.22 96.65 17.37
C LEU A 205 -55.18 97.97 18.14
N LEU A 206 -53.98 98.49 18.42
CA LEU A 206 -53.76 99.77 19.08
C LEU A 206 -53.72 100.95 18.07
N ALA A 207 -53.60 100.66 16.77
CA ALA A 207 -53.73 101.64 15.71
C ALA A 207 -55.21 101.84 15.35
N GLU A 208 -55.77 103.01 15.66
CA GLU A 208 -57.16 103.35 15.31
C GLU A 208 -57.34 103.42 13.78
N GLY A 209 -57.79 102.32 13.15
CA GLY A 209 -58.10 102.34 11.71
C GLY A 209 -58.54 101.04 11.02
N THR A 210 -58.55 99.89 11.71
CA THR A 210 -58.68 98.60 11.01
C THR A 210 -60.13 98.11 10.85
N SER A 211 -60.54 97.78 9.62
CA SER A 211 -61.88 97.29 9.28
C SER A 211 -62.16 95.91 9.91
N THR A 212 -63.32 95.77 10.55
CA THR A 212 -63.76 94.56 11.27
C THR A 212 -63.78 93.28 10.42
N ASN A 213 -63.88 93.39 9.09
CA ASN A 213 -63.82 92.25 8.18
C ASN A 213 -62.39 91.75 7.91
N MET A 214 -61.41 92.66 7.85
CA MET A 214 -59.99 92.30 7.69
C MET A 214 -59.50 91.52 8.92
N LEU A 215 -59.91 91.94 10.11
CA LEU A 215 -59.61 91.26 11.38
C LEU A 215 -60.13 89.82 11.41
N LYS A 216 -61.36 89.59 10.93
CA LYS A 216 -61.95 88.24 10.86
C LYS A 216 -61.21 87.31 9.90
N GLU A 217 -60.78 87.81 8.74
CA GLU A 217 -60.00 87.01 7.79
C GLU A 217 -58.59 86.72 8.31
N LEU A 218 -57.98 87.68 9.02
CA LEU A 218 -56.70 87.48 9.70
C LEU A 218 -56.79 86.42 10.80
N GLU A 219 -57.88 86.44 11.58
CA GLU A 219 -58.14 85.45 12.63
C GLU A 219 -58.39 84.05 12.05
N LYS A 220 -59.11 83.94 10.92
CA LYS A 220 -59.24 82.69 10.17
C LYS A 220 -57.91 82.18 9.62
N LEU A 221 -57.10 83.07 9.05
CA LEU A 221 -55.77 82.72 8.54
C LEU A 221 -54.87 82.22 9.67
N LYS A 222 -54.85 82.91 10.81
CA LYS A 222 -54.16 82.47 12.03
C LYS A 222 -54.60 81.06 12.43
N LYS A 223 -55.92 80.81 12.51
CA LYS A 223 -56.44 79.48 12.88
C LYS A 223 -56.00 78.37 11.89
N THR A 224 -56.02 78.65 10.59
CA THR A 224 -55.55 77.70 9.56
C THR A 224 -54.05 77.43 9.68
N LEU A 225 -53.25 78.48 9.87
CA LEU A 225 -51.81 78.39 10.03
C LEU A 225 -51.40 77.68 11.33
N SER A 226 -52.07 77.94 12.45
CA SER A 226 -51.86 77.19 13.69
C SER A 226 -52.24 75.71 13.53
N THR A 227 -53.29 75.41 12.78
CA THR A 227 -53.67 74.02 12.47
C THR A 227 -52.60 73.33 11.61
N PHE A 228 -52.04 74.04 10.64
CA PHE A 228 -50.94 73.52 9.80
C PHE A 228 -49.67 73.30 10.61
N LEU A 229 -49.29 74.26 11.45
CA LEU A 229 -48.13 74.17 12.35
C LEU A 229 -48.22 72.93 13.26
N HIS A 230 -49.38 72.68 13.87
CA HIS A 230 -49.59 71.50 14.71
C HIS A 230 -49.52 70.17 13.94
N ARG A 231 -50.03 70.14 12.70
CA ARG A 231 -49.88 68.96 11.82
C ARG A 231 -48.44 68.73 11.39
N PHE A 232 -47.69 69.80 11.18
CA PHE A 232 -46.28 69.72 10.86
C PHE A 232 -45.47 69.19 12.05
N GLU A 233 -45.71 69.73 13.25
CA GLU A 233 -45.14 69.21 14.50
C GLU A 233 -45.44 67.71 14.69
N SER A 234 -46.66 67.27 14.41
CA SER A 234 -47.02 65.84 14.45
C SER A 234 -46.25 65.00 13.41
N SER A 235 -45.87 65.61 12.29
CA SER A 235 -45.10 64.95 11.23
C SER A 235 -43.61 64.85 11.60
N LEU A 236 -43.08 65.80 12.38
CA LEU A 236 -41.72 65.73 12.97
C LEU A 236 -41.58 64.53 13.91
N HIS A 237 -42.63 64.20 14.67
CA HIS A 237 -42.64 63.00 15.53
C HIS A 237 -42.46 61.70 14.75
N GLY A 238 -42.90 61.64 13.49
CA GLY A 238 -42.68 60.48 12.61
C GLY A 238 -41.22 60.31 12.16
N LEU A 239 -40.38 61.32 12.41
CA LEU A 239 -38.94 61.34 12.16
C LEU A 239 -38.13 61.29 13.47
N ASP A 240 -38.76 60.87 14.57
CA ASP A 240 -38.19 60.85 15.93
C ASP A 240 -37.73 62.23 16.45
N MET A 241 -38.24 63.31 15.86
CA MET A 241 -38.02 64.69 16.30
C MET A 241 -39.20 65.21 17.12
N TYR A 242 -38.92 66.06 18.08
CA TYR A 242 -39.93 66.77 18.86
C TYR A 242 -39.53 68.23 19.05
N VAL A 243 -40.55 69.05 19.28
CA VAL A 243 -40.40 70.48 19.51
C VAL A 243 -40.46 70.70 21.02
N TYR A 244 -39.52 71.48 21.55
CA TYR A 244 -39.52 71.85 22.97
C TYR A 244 -39.67 73.36 23.14
N TYR A 245 -40.34 73.74 24.22
CA TYR A 245 -40.66 75.11 24.57
C TYR A 245 -40.09 75.39 25.96
N PRO A 246 -38.95 76.09 26.06
CA PRO A 246 -38.36 76.42 27.35
C PRO A 246 -39.33 77.24 28.22
N GLU A 247 -39.45 76.86 29.48
CA GLU A 247 -40.38 77.51 30.42
C GLU A 247 -39.72 78.73 31.07
N ALA A 248 -40.55 79.71 31.47
CA ALA A 248 -40.07 80.86 32.21
C ALA A 248 -39.55 80.42 33.59
N GLY A 249 -38.30 80.76 33.90
CA GLY A 249 -37.58 80.34 35.11
C GLY A 249 -36.66 79.13 34.91
N GLU A 250 -36.65 78.50 33.73
CA GLU A 250 -35.72 77.43 33.39
C GLU A 250 -34.28 77.92 33.34
N MET A 251 -33.33 77.10 33.80
CA MET A 251 -31.91 77.45 33.75
C MET A 251 -31.43 77.53 32.31
N TYR A 252 -30.67 78.58 31.98
CA TYR A 252 -30.07 78.68 30.66
C TYR A 252 -29.02 77.58 30.45
N ASP A 253 -29.13 76.85 29.33
CA ASP A 253 -28.20 75.82 28.89
C ASP A 253 -27.74 76.19 27.47
N ALA A 254 -26.44 76.35 27.27
CA ALA A 254 -25.86 76.76 26.00
C ALA A 254 -26.06 75.73 24.87
N LEU A 255 -26.36 74.47 25.20
CA LEU A 255 -26.66 73.43 24.21
C LEU A 255 -28.10 73.52 23.69
N TRP A 256 -29.04 73.87 24.57
CA TRP A 256 -30.48 73.90 24.27
C TRP A 256 -31.00 75.30 23.93
N HIS A 257 -30.31 76.35 24.36
CA HIS A 257 -30.80 77.72 24.30
C HIS A 257 -29.86 78.65 23.54
N LEU A 258 -30.44 79.52 22.70
CA LEU A 258 -29.76 80.62 22.01
C LEU A 258 -30.34 81.96 22.47
N PRO A 259 -29.53 82.91 22.98
CA PRO A 259 -30.03 84.20 23.45
C PRO A 259 -30.39 85.12 22.26
N GLU A 260 -31.54 85.78 22.31
CA GLU A 260 -32.03 86.69 21.25
C GLU A 260 -31.04 87.81 20.88
N ASN A 261 -30.28 88.32 21.86
CA ASN A 261 -29.42 89.50 21.70
C ASN A 261 -27.96 89.18 21.34
N GLU A 262 -27.64 87.94 20.96
CA GLU A 262 -26.28 87.48 20.63
C GLU A 262 -25.22 87.72 21.73
N ALA A 263 -25.65 88.02 22.95
CA ALA A 263 -24.75 88.21 24.08
C ALA A 263 -24.33 86.84 24.65
N ASP A 264 -23.04 86.66 24.92
CA ASP A 264 -22.52 85.45 25.58
C ASP A 264 -23.07 85.35 27.01
N CYS A 265 -24.19 84.64 27.17
CA CYS A 265 -24.78 84.36 28.47
C CYS A 265 -24.03 83.18 29.11
N THR A 266 -23.26 83.44 30.17
CA THR A 266 -22.57 82.39 30.94
C THR A 266 -23.44 81.80 32.07
N GLY A 267 -24.68 82.25 32.20
CA GLY A 267 -25.65 81.80 33.20
C GLY A 267 -26.87 82.74 33.30
N GLY A 268 -27.94 82.28 33.94
CA GLY A 268 -29.20 83.02 34.10
C GLY A 268 -30.42 82.12 33.95
N HIS A 269 -31.60 82.75 33.89
CA HIS A 269 -32.86 82.04 33.72
C HIS A 269 -33.59 82.53 32.46
N VAL A 270 -34.28 81.63 31.80
CA VAL A 270 -35.14 81.92 30.65
C VAL A 270 -36.32 82.77 31.14
N VAL A 271 -36.51 83.95 30.56
CA VAL A 271 -37.66 84.82 30.85
C VAL A 271 -38.82 84.47 29.94
N THR A 272 -38.54 84.32 28.64
CA THR A 272 -39.53 83.99 27.62
C THR A 272 -38.91 83.23 26.47
N CYS A 273 -39.59 82.17 26.01
CA CYS A 273 -39.31 81.53 24.73
C CYS A 273 -39.85 82.41 23.58
N ILE A 274 -39.00 82.71 22.60
CA ILE A 274 -39.33 83.51 21.41
C ILE A 274 -39.54 82.58 20.22
N VAL A 275 -38.67 81.60 20.06
CA VAL A 275 -38.74 80.56 19.03
C VAL A 275 -38.46 79.21 19.69
N PRO A 276 -39.33 78.21 19.54
CA PRO A 276 -39.09 76.88 20.10
C PRO A 276 -37.90 76.20 19.43
N GLY A 277 -37.25 75.31 20.18
CA GLY A 277 -36.18 74.47 19.66
C GLY A 277 -36.71 73.14 19.16
N VAL A 278 -35.88 72.42 18.41
CA VAL A 278 -36.19 71.09 17.89
C VAL A 278 -35.08 70.13 18.30
N ALA A 279 -35.46 69.02 18.91
CA ALA A 279 -34.56 67.96 19.33
C ALA A 279 -34.99 66.61 18.75
N ARG A 280 -34.05 65.67 18.69
CA ARG A 280 -34.29 64.30 18.23
C ARG A 280 -34.03 63.34 19.37
N LYS A 281 -34.91 62.36 19.52
CA LYS A 281 -34.71 61.28 20.48
C LYS A 281 -33.52 60.42 20.07
N ALA A 282 -32.52 60.33 20.92
CA ALA A 282 -31.40 59.43 20.68
C ALA A 282 -31.84 57.97 20.82
N ALA A 283 -31.36 57.10 19.93
CA ALA A 283 -31.68 55.68 19.95
C ALA A 283 -31.24 54.97 21.25
N ASP A 284 -30.25 55.53 21.94
CA ASP A 284 -29.53 54.89 23.06
C ASP A 284 -29.88 55.48 24.45
N GLN A 285 -30.86 56.39 24.56
CA GLN A 285 -31.42 56.96 25.81
C GLN A 285 -30.45 57.68 26.77
N VAL A 286 -29.25 58.06 26.34
CA VAL A 286 -28.28 58.74 27.23
C VAL A 286 -28.55 60.25 27.30
N ASP A 287 -28.74 60.92 26.16
CA ASP A 287 -29.17 62.33 26.06
C ASP A 287 -29.79 62.56 24.67
N ASP A 288 -30.77 63.47 24.56
CA ASP A 288 -31.41 63.81 23.27
C ASP A 288 -30.52 64.75 22.44
N ASP A 289 -30.51 64.55 21.11
CA ASP A 289 -29.70 65.35 20.20
C ASP A 289 -30.43 66.65 19.86
N VAL A 290 -29.91 67.80 20.29
CA VAL A 290 -30.45 69.11 19.89
C VAL A 290 -30.13 69.37 18.43
N VAL A 291 -31.17 69.43 17.60
CA VAL A 291 -31.05 69.71 16.15
C VAL A 291 -31.01 71.22 15.92
N LEU A 292 -31.88 71.97 16.59
CA LEU A 292 -31.85 73.44 16.63
C LEU A 292 -32.15 73.94 18.05
N PRO A 293 -31.34 74.85 18.60
CA PRO A 293 -31.60 75.46 19.89
C PRO A 293 -32.84 76.37 19.85
N ALA A 294 -33.52 76.49 20.98
CA ALA A 294 -34.62 77.45 21.15
C ALA A 294 -34.07 78.87 21.30
N VAL A 295 -34.68 79.84 20.63
CA VAL A 295 -34.33 81.26 20.82
C VAL A 295 -35.09 81.79 22.02
N VAL A 296 -34.36 82.23 23.04
CA VAL A 296 -34.91 82.65 24.33
C VAL A 296 -34.41 84.03 24.73
N LYS A 297 -35.22 84.72 25.52
CA LYS A 297 -34.79 85.91 26.25
C LYS A 297 -34.30 85.47 27.63
N VAL A 298 -33.06 85.81 27.97
CA VAL A 298 -32.43 85.41 29.23
C VAL A 298 -32.27 86.64 30.12
N GLU A 299 -32.61 86.49 31.40
CA GLU A 299 -32.25 87.45 32.44
C GLU A 299 -31.09 86.87 33.24
N MET A 300 -29.98 87.61 33.26
CA MET A 300 -28.83 87.20 34.05
C MET A 300 -29.16 87.38 35.53
N SER A 301 -28.87 86.35 36.32
CA SER A 301 -28.93 86.44 37.78
C SER A 301 -28.05 87.61 38.21
N LYS A 302 -28.64 88.61 38.87
CA LYS A 302 -27.82 89.65 39.52
C LYS A 302 -26.97 88.95 40.57
N GLU A 303 -25.65 89.04 40.44
CA GLU A 303 -24.74 88.67 41.51
C GLU A 303 -25.10 89.52 42.75
N GLU A 304 -25.54 88.85 43.82
CA GLU A 304 -25.41 89.37 45.19
C GLU A 304 -24.05 89.00 45.76
#